data_AF-A0A916D5A2-F1
#
_entry.id   AF-A0A916D5A2-F1
#
_cell.length_a   1.000
_cell.length_b   1.000
_cell.length_c   1.000
_cell.angle_alpha   90.00
_cell.angle_beta   90.00
_cell.angle_gamma   90.00
#
_symmetry.space_group_name_H-M   'P 1'
#
loop_
_entity.id
_entity.type
_entity.pdbx_description
1 polymer ?
#
loop_
_entity_poly.entity_id
_entity_poly.type
_entity_poly.pdbx_seq_one_letter_code
_entity_poly.pdbx_strand_id
1 'polypeptide(L)'
;MALKATIFKADLQIADMDRGYYGGHALTLARHPSETDERMMVRLLAFALFAGERLAFGRGLSAEDEPALWQKDLTGAVELWIEVGLPDERDIRKACGRADRVVVLCYGGRGADLWWAQNRDKLERLRNLDVVGLPAD
;
A
#
# COMPACT_ATOMS: atom_id res chain seq x y z
N MET A 1 21.64 -10.77 14.47
CA MET A 1 21.30 -11.61 13.31
C MET A 1 19.89 -11.21 12.90
N ALA A 2 19.67 -10.72 11.68
CA ALA A 2 18.33 -10.26 11.26
C ALA A 2 17.38 -11.48 11.21
N LEU A 3 16.21 -11.36 11.84
CA LEU A 3 15.17 -12.39 11.79
C LEU A 3 14.78 -12.61 10.30
N LYS A 4 14.70 -13.87 9.87
CA LYS A 4 14.38 -14.21 8.47
C LYS A 4 12.90 -13.91 8.18
N ALA A 5 12.63 -13.34 7.01
CA ALA A 5 11.27 -13.16 6.53
C ALA A 5 10.57 -14.52 6.31
N THR A 6 9.26 -14.57 6.53
CA THR A 6 8.42 -15.72 6.19
C THR A 6 7.85 -15.54 4.79
N ILE A 7 7.90 -16.57 3.95
CA ILE A 7 7.39 -16.49 2.57
C ILE A 7 5.96 -17.04 2.52
N PHE A 8 5.06 -16.26 1.96
CA PHE A 8 3.68 -16.64 1.66
C PHE A 8 3.48 -16.67 0.15
N LYS A 9 2.63 -17.58 -0.32
CA LYS A 9 2.17 -17.65 -1.71
C LYS A 9 0.67 -17.41 -1.74
N ALA A 10 0.22 -16.63 -2.71
CA ALA A 10 -1.20 -16.35 -2.93
C ALA A 10 -1.51 -16.41 -4.42
N ASP A 11 -2.46 -17.25 -4.79
CA ASP A 11 -3.03 -17.27 -6.13
C ASP A 11 -4.32 -16.44 -6.11
N LEU A 12 -4.31 -15.30 -6.79
CA LEU A 12 -5.39 -14.34 -6.81
C LEU A 12 -6.05 -14.29 -8.18
N GLN A 13 -7.36 -14.50 -8.23
CA GLN A 13 -8.18 -14.28 -9.42
C GLN A 13 -9.03 -13.04 -9.20
N ILE A 14 -8.86 -12.04 -10.05
CA ILE A 14 -9.53 -10.74 -9.94
C ILE A 14 -10.53 -10.61 -11.08
N ALA A 15 -11.75 -10.23 -10.72
CA ALA A 15 -12.80 -9.79 -11.62
C ALA A 15 -13.31 -8.43 -11.12
N ASP A 16 -12.68 -7.36 -11.58
CA ASP A 16 -13.00 -5.98 -11.23
C ASP A 16 -13.86 -5.39 -12.34
N MET A 17 -15.16 -5.28 -12.09
CA MET A 17 -16.14 -4.78 -13.07
C MET A 17 -16.05 -3.27 -13.27
N ASP A 18 -15.65 -2.52 -12.26
CA ASP A 18 -15.56 -1.06 -12.31
C ASP A 18 -14.44 -0.62 -13.26
N ARG A 19 -13.30 -1.33 -13.21
CA ARG A 19 -12.16 -1.10 -14.09
C ARG A 19 -12.18 -1.94 -15.37
N GLY A 20 -13.10 -2.91 -15.46
CA GLY A 20 -13.10 -3.93 -16.52
C GLY A 20 -11.84 -4.80 -16.51
N TYR A 21 -11.24 -5.00 -15.33
CA TYR A 21 -9.98 -5.73 -15.16
C TYR A 21 -10.23 -7.18 -14.75
N TYR A 22 -9.72 -8.11 -15.54
CA TYR A 22 -9.80 -9.54 -15.28
C TYR A 22 -8.39 -10.13 -15.35
N GLY A 23 -7.91 -10.73 -14.26
CA GLY A 23 -6.52 -11.13 -14.16
C GLY A 23 -6.27 -12.22 -13.13
N GLY A 24 -5.36 -13.13 -13.46
CA GLY A 24 -4.83 -14.14 -12.53
C GLY A 24 -3.40 -13.80 -12.12
N HIS A 25 -3.11 -13.84 -10.83
CA HIS A 25 -1.81 -13.49 -10.27
C HIS A 25 -1.30 -14.56 -9.30
N ALA A 26 -0.15 -15.14 -9.60
CA ALA A 26 0.59 -15.99 -8.68
C ALA A 26 1.62 -15.14 -7.91
N LEU A 27 1.26 -14.74 -6.70
CA LEU A 27 2.02 -13.79 -5.88
C LEU A 27 2.91 -14.52 -4.86
N THR A 28 4.11 -13.97 -4.64
CA THR A 28 5.01 -14.38 -3.56
C THR A 28 5.26 -13.18 -2.65
N LEU A 29 4.83 -13.27 -1.40
CA LEU A 29 4.96 -12.21 -0.41
C LEU A 29 6.02 -12.60 0.62
N ALA A 30 7.04 -11.75 0.79
CA ALA A 30 7.92 -11.81 1.94
C ALA A 30 7.30 -11.00 3.08
N ARG A 31 7.04 -11.66 4.21
CA ARG A 31 6.56 -11.03 5.44
C ARG A 31 7.71 -10.78 6.39
N HIS A 32 7.96 -9.50 6.69
CA HIS A 32 8.98 -9.12 7.67
C HIS A 32 8.59 -9.65 9.07
N PRO A 33 9.53 -10.01 9.95
CA PRO A 33 9.21 -10.49 11.30
C PRO A 33 8.38 -9.53 12.16
N SER A 34 8.51 -8.22 11.92
CA SER A 34 7.68 -7.18 12.55
C SER A 34 6.37 -6.89 11.83
N GLU A 35 6.12 -7.53 10.69
CA GLU A 35 4.86 -7.38 9.96
C GLU A 35 3.82 -8.38 10.48
N THR A 36 2.64 -7.86 10.81
CA THR A 36 1.48 -8.66 11.25
C THR A 36 0.79 -9.33 10.07
N ASP A 37 0.02 -10.38 10.35
CA ASP A 37 -0.81 -11.07 9.36
C ASP A 37 -1.81 -10.09 8.73
N GLU A 38 -2.47 -9.28 9.56
CA GLU A 38 -3.37 -8.22 9.11
C GLU A 38 -2.69 -7.28 8.12
N ARG A 39 -1.51 -6.73 8.45
CA ARG A 39 -0.79 -5.81 7.54
C ARG A 39 -0.45 -6.49 6.22
N MET A 40 0.02 -7.74 6.25
CA MET A 40 0.31 -8.52 5.05
C MET A 40 -0.95 -8.70 4.19
N MET A 41 -2.09 -9.01 4.81
CA MET A 41 -3.36 -9.15 4.11
C MET A 41 -3.87 -7.83 3.54
N VAL A 42 -3.65 -6.71 4.22
CA VAL A 42 -3.95 -5.38 3.68
C VAL A 42 -3.06 -5.05 2.48
N ARG A 43 -1.78 -5.46 2.47
CA ARG A 43 -0.94 -5.35 1.24
C ARG A 43 -1.48 -6.19 0.10
N LEU A 44 -1.96 -7.41 0.38
CA LEU A 44 -2.57 -8.27 -0.64
C LEU A 44 -3.88 -7.66 -1.17
N LEU A 45 -4.71 -7.09 -0.29
CA LEU A 45 -5.91 -6.34 -0.68
C LEU A 45 -5.55 -5.12 -1.54
N ALA A 46 -4.53 -4.37 -1.15
CA ALA A 46 -4.01 -3.24 -1.93
C ALA A 46 -3.59 -3.68 -3.33
N PHE A 47 -2.91 -4.84 -3.45
CA PHE A 47 -2.62 -5.42 -4.75
C PHE A 47 -3.90 -5.67 -5.55
N ALA A 48 -4.91 -6.29 -4.95
CA ALA A 48 -6.16 -6.61 -5.62
C ALA A 48 -6.89 -5.36 -6.14
N LEU A 49 -7.00 -4.32 -5.30
CA LEU A 49 -7.69 -3.07 -5.63
C LEU A 49 -7.01 -2.30 -6.78
N PHE A 50 -5.68 -2.37 -6.85
CA PHE A 50 -4.88 -1.59 -7.80
C PHE A 50 -4.20 -2.46 -8.86
N ALA A 51 -4.61 -3.71 -9.01
CA ALA A 51 -3.93 -4.71 -9.83
C ALA A 51 -3.68 -4.20 -11.25
N GLY A 52 -2.46 -4.40 -11.73
CA GLY A 52 -1.99 -3.97 -13.04
C GLY A 52 -0.69 -4.68 -13.39
N GLU A 53 -0.32 -4.65 -14.67
CA GLU A 53 0.81 -5.45 -15.18
C GLU A 53 2.15 -5.15 -14.49
N ARG A 54 2.35 -3.91 -14.03
CA ARG A 54 3.60 -3.44 -13.44
C ARG A 54 3.52 -3.19 -11.93
N LEU A 55 2.40 -3.50 -11.30
CA LEU A 55 2.26 -3.35 -9.85
C LEU A 55 3.13 -4.39 -9.14
N ALA A 56 3.98 -3.94 -8.22
CA ALA A 56 4.89 -4.80 -7.49
C ALA A 56 4.90 -4.46 -5.99
N PHE A 57 5.13 -5.47 -5.15
CA PHE A 57 5.39 -5.27 -3.73
C PHE A 57 6.75 -4.58 -3.55
N GLY A 58 6.77 -3.52 -2.74
CA GLY A 58 8.01 -2.92 -2.25
C GLY A 58 8.47 -3.59 -0.96
N ARG A 59 9.62 -3.15 -0.45
CA ARG A 59 10.18 -3.66 0.81
C ARG A 59 9.52 -3.09 2.06
N GLY A 60 8.70 -2.04 1.95
CA GLY A 60 7.87 -1.49 3.02
C GLY A 60 8.62 -1.34 4.35
N LEU A 61 8.14 -2.01 5.40
CA LEU A 61 8.77 -1.99 6.74
C LEU A 61 10.26 -2.39 6.77
N SER A 62 10.76 -3.03 5.71
CA SER A 62 12.17 -3.43 5.60
C SER A 62 13.06 -2.34 4.97
N ALA A 63 12.50 -1.24 4.47
CA ALA A 63 13.26 -0.14 3.84
C ALA A 63 12.50 1.20 3.89
N GLU A 64 13.09 2.22 4.51
CA GLU A 64 12.49 3.56 4.71
C GLU A 64 12.16 4.35 3.43
N ASP A 65 12.65 3.91 2.28
CA ASP A 65 12.49 4.59 0.99
C ASP A 65 11.62 3.81 -0.01
N GLU A 66 10.98 2.72 0.42
CA GLU A 66 10.12 1.91 -0.44
C GLU A 66 8.71 1.74 0.14
N PRO A 67 7.67 1.83 -0.72
CA PRO A 67 6.30 1.63 -0.29
C PRO A 67 5.99 0.18 0.07
N ALA A 68 4.78 -0.02 0.57
CA ALA A 68 4.17 -1.35 0.58
C ALA A 68 4.03 -1.92 -0.84
N LEU A 69 3.55 -1.10 -1.80
CA LEU A 69 3.48 -1.44 -3.22
C LEU A 69 3.74 -0.20 -4.10
N TRP A 70 4.23 -0.43 -5.31
CA TRP A 70 4.32 0.62 -6.31
C TRP A 70 4.10 0.12 -7.72
N GLN A 71 3.76 1.05 -8.60
CA GLN A 71 3.87 0.87 -10.04
C GLN A 71 4.88 1.89 -10.57
N LYS A 72 5.82 1.41 -11.39
CA LYS A 72 6.77 2.26 -12.10
C LYS A 72 6.51 2.20 -13.60
N ASP A 73 6.82 3.29 -14.28
CA ASP A 73 6.89 3.31 -15.74
C ASP A 73 8.17 2.60 -16.23
N LEU A 74 8.40 2.63 -17.56
CA LEU A 74 9.58 2.03 -18.17
C LEU A 74 10.88 2.84 -17.94
N THR A 75 10.77 4.09 -17.46
CA THR A 75 11.92 4.93 -17.11
C THR A 75 12.34 4.76 -15.64
N GLY A 76 11.48 4.13 -14.83
CA GLY A 76 11.66 3.93 -13.39
C GLY A 76 10.99 5.01 -12.54
N ALA A 77 10.30 5.98 -13.16
CA ALA A 77 9.47 6.95 -12.46
C ALA A 77 8.29 6.26 -11.79
N VAL A 78 7.90 6.71 -10.60
CA VAL A 78 6.82 6.08 -9.82
C VAL A 78 5.48 6.68 -10.25
N GLU A 79 4.67 5.89 -10.96
CA GLU A 79 3.32 6.28 -11.35
C GLU A 79 2.35 6.17 -10.16
N LEU A 80 2.49 5.11 -9.37
CA LEU A 80 1.63 4.82 -8.21
C LEU A 80 2.48 4.39 -7.02
N TRP A 81 2.27 5.04 -5.88
CA TRP A 81 2.84 4.70 -4.58
C TRP A 81 1.72 4.30 -3.63
N ILE A 82 1.78 3.10 -3.04
CA ILE A 82 0.74 2.62 -2.11
C ILE A 82 1.37 2.33 -0.76
N GLU A 83 0.84 2.97 0.28
CA GLU A 83 1.12 2.66 1.67
C GLU A 83 -0.06 1.98 2.36
N VAL A 84 0.27 1.21 3.40
CA VAL A 84 -0.71 0.58 4.27
C VAL A 84 -0.40 0.90 5.74
N GLY A 85 -1.45 1.14 6.52
CA GLY A 85 -1.36 1.46 7.95
C GLY A 85 -1.54 2.95 8.21
N LEU A 86 -0.83 3.46 9.23
CA LEU A 86 -0.99 4.82 9.75
C LEU A 86 0.34 5.59 9.63
N PRO A 87 0.82 5.88 8.40
CA PRO A 87 2.09 6.57 8.20
C PRO A 87 2.04 8.02 8.69
N ASP A 88 3.18 8.54 9.12
CA ASP A 88 3.28 9.93 9.54
C ASP A 88 3.14 10.89 8.34
N GLU A 89 2.61 12.07 8.59
CA GLU A 89 2.40 13.14 7.60
C GLU A 89 3.66 13.43 6.75
N ARG A 90 4.84 13.40 7.39
CA ARG A 90 6.11 13.66 6.73
C ARG A 90 6.40 12.63 5.64
N ASP A 91 6.13 11.36 5.91
CA ASP A 91 6.43 10.27 5.00
C ASP A 91 5.45 10.26 3.83
N ILE A 92 4.18 10.60 4.07
CA ILE A 92 3.18 10.79 3.01
C ILE A 92 3.57 11.94 2.09
N ARG A 93 4.01 13.09 2.62
CA ARG A 93 4.48 14.21 1.80
C ARG A 93 5.69 13.82 0.94
N LYS A 94 6.62 13.07 1.52
CA LYS A 94 7.80 12.55 0.81
C LYS A 94 7.37 11.63 -0.34
N ALA A 95 6.40 10.75 -0.13
CA ALA A 95 5.82 9.92 -1.18
C ALA A 95 5.14 10.77 -2.27
N CYS A 96 4.35 11.78 -1.89
CA CYS A 96 3.65 12.66 -2.85
C CYS A 96 4.60 13.47 -3.74
N GLY A 97 5.82 13.76 -3.25
CA GLY A 97 6.87 14.39 -4.05
C GLY A 97 7.65 13.43 -4.97
N ARG A 98 7.42 12.12 -4.86
CA ARG A 98 8.15 11.06 -5.59
C ARG A 98 7.29 10.29 -6.59
N ALA A 99 5.97 10.45 -6.54
CA ALA A 99 5.05 9.67 -7.36
C ALA A 99 3.92 10.52 -7.94
N ASP A 100 3.40 10.11 -9.10
CA ASP A 100 2.27 10.80 -9.75
C ASP A 100 0.98 10.65 -8.95
N ARG A 101 0.78 9.49 -8.31
CA ARG A 101 -0.33 9.20 -7.41
C ARG A 101 0.14 8.47 -6.16
N VAL A 102 -0.40 8.86 -5.01
CA VAL A 102 -0.17 8.20 -3.72
C VAL A 102 -1.50 7.72 -3.15
N VAL A 103 -1.52 6.49 -2.65
CA VAL A 103 -2.67 5.91 -1.96
C VAL A 103 -2.24 5.45 -0.57
N VAL A 104 -3.02 5.78 0.45
CA VAL A 104 -2.84 5.24 1.80
C VAL A 104 -4.08 4.43 2.18
N LEU A 105 -3.91 3.13 2.40
CA LEU A 105 -4.93 2.25 2.98
C LEU A 105 -4.75 2.20 4.50
N CYS A 106 -5.53 3.00 5.22
CA CYS A 106 -5.50 3.02 6.68
C CYS A 106 -6.43 1.97 7.27
N TYR A 107 -6.01 1.34 8.37
CA TYR A 107 -6.72 0.29 9.07
C TYR A 107 -6.37 0.32 10.57
N GLY A 108 -7.09 -0.46 11.39
CA GLY A 108 -6.92 -0.48 12.85
C GLY A 108 -8.02 0.26 13.64
N GLY A 109 -9.21 0.39 13.04
CA GLY A 109 -10.42 0.92 13.69
C GLY A 109 -10.22 2.31 14.30
N ARG A 110 -10.50 2.45 15.59
CA ARG A 110 -10.39 3.72 16.32
C ARG A 110 -9.01 4.39 16.19
N GLY A 111 -7.94 3.59 16.02
CA GLY A 111 -6.60 4.12 15.76
C GLY A 111 -6.53 4.87 14.43
N ALA A 112 -7.13 4.32 13.38
CA ALA A 112 -7.23 4.95 12.06
C ALA A 112 -8.10 6.22 12.10
N ASP A 113 -9.22 6.20 12.84
CA ASP A 113 -10.09 7.37 12.99
C ASP A 113 -9.34 8.53 13.66
N LEU A 114 -8.61 8.24 14.74
CA LEU A 114 -7.82 9.24 15.45
C LEU A 114 -6.69 9.78 14.57
N TRP A 115 -5.98 8.89 13.88
CA TRP A 115 -4.93 9.28 12.94
C TRP A 115 -5.49 10.19 11.84
N TRP A 116 -6.65 9.86 11.27
CA TRP A 116 -7.28 10.69 10.24
C TRP A 116 -7.68 12.06 10.80
N ALA A 117 -8.34 12.10 11.96
CA ALA A 117 -8.74 13.35 12.59
C ALA A 117 -7.55 14.30 12.86
N GLN A 118 -6.38 13.75 13.20
CA GLN A 118 -5.16 14.53 13.46
C GLN A 118 -4.46 15.05 12.19
N ASN A 119 -4.59 14.32 11.07
CA ASN A 119 -3.80 14.58 9.86
C ASN A 119 -4.61 15.18 8.70
N ARG A 120 -5.93 15.03 8.71
CA ARG A 120 -6.86 15.40 7.62
C ARG A 120 -6.57 16.76 6.98
N ASP A 121 -6.57 17.84 7.77
CA ASP A 121 -6.42 19.21 7.25
C ASP A 121 -5.13 19.44 6.46
N LYS A 122 -4.09 18.66 6.77
CA LYS A 122 -2.78 18.74 6.13
C LYS A 122 -2.71 17.80 4.92
N LEU A 123 -3.31 16.62 5.02
CA LEU A 123 -3.32 15.61 3.96
C LEU A 123 -4.27 15.98 2.80
N GLU A 124 -5.42 16.59 3.07
CA GLU A 124 -6.37 17.06 2.04
C GLU A 124 -5.75 18.11 1.10
N ARG A 125 -4.63 18.74 1.48
CA ARG A 125 -3.91 19.70 0.64
C ARG A 125 -3.02 19.03 -0.41
N LEU A 126 -2.76 17.73 -0.28
CA LEU A 126 -1.92 16.95 -1.18
C LEU A 126 -2.79 16.47 -2.35
N ARG A 127 -2.58 17.09 -3.52
CA ARG A 127 -3.49 16.95 -4.67
C ARG A 127 -3.46 15.57 -5.34
N ASN A 128 -2.39 14.81 -5.11
CA ASN A 128 -2.17 13.48 -5.66
C ASN A 128 -2.29 12.37 -4.61
N LEU A 129 -2.93 12.66 -3.47
CA LEU A 129 -3.11 11.71 -2.37
C LEU A 129 -4.57 11.26 -2.28
N ASP A 130 -4.76 9.94 -2.29
CA ASP A 130 -6.00 9.29 -1.87
C ASP A 130 -5.79 8.59 -0.52
N VAL A 131 -6.69 8.80 0.43
CA VAL A 131 -6.70 8.09 1.71
C VAL A 131 -7.98 7.27 1.82
N VAL A 132 -7.84 5.96 2.01
CA VAL A 132 -8.94 5.00 2.07
C VAL A 132 -8.91 4.29 3.42
N GLY A 133 -9.97 4.48 4.21
CA GLY A 133 -10.16 3.78 5.48
C GLY A 133 -10.80 2.42 5.29
N LEU A 134 -10.16 1.37 5.77
CA LEU A 134 -10.76 0.04 5.86
C LEU A 134 -11.63 -0.04 7.12
N PRO A 135 -12.87 -0.58 7.00
CA PRO A 135 -13.73 -0.75 8.15
C PRO A 135 -13.07 -1.69 9.18
N ALA A 136 -13.31 -1.41 10.46
CA ALA A 136 -13.04 -2.37 11.52
C ALA A 136 -14.33 -3.14 11.83
N ASP A 137 -14.16 -4.41 12.17
CA ASP A 137 -15.23 -5.27 12.70
C ASP A 137 -15.63 -4.87 14.13
#